data_AF-A0A6L8LHX5-F1
#
_entry.id   AF-A0A6L8LHX5-F1
#
_cell.length_a   1.000
_cell.length_b   1.000
_cell.length_c   1.000
_cell.angle_alpha   90.00
_cell.angle_beta   90.00
_cell.angle_gamma   90.00
#
_symmetry.space_group_name_H-M   'P 1'
#
loop_
_entity.id
_entity.type
_entity.pdbx_description
1 polymer ?
#
loop_
_entity_poly.entity_id
_entity_poly.type
_entity_poly.pdbx_seq_one_letter_code
_entity_poly.pdbx_strand_id
1 'polypeptide(L)'
;MGGGRQGIATVVVDARLRDLTGRVRQFLEPRWTAWLRSQGCPKMVTPSQGTCGRSSLFLSRVLQDNGYPAEFAAGHPAEGRKGFLTSEGWKGHAWVESGGLILDVTADQFGLPPVVITGAGDPRFGRGTDWTAPEFISRRQRMVEELLADWAQQ
;
A
#
# COMPACT_ATOMS: atom_id res chain seq x y z
N MET A 1 -14.18 -40.69 -6.79
CA MET A 1 -14.32 -39.49 -5.94
C MET A 1 -12.99 -39.25 -5.26
N GLY A 2 -12.12 -38.43 -5.88
CA GLY A 2 -10.79 -38.12 -5.36
C GLY A 2 -10.78 -36.72 -4.78
N GLY A 3 -10.75 -36.62 -3.45
CA GLY A 3 -10.61 -35.36 -2.74
C GLY A 3 -9.19 -34.80 -2.90
N GLY A 4 -9.07 -33.66 -3.57
CA GLY A 4 -7.88 -32.83 -3.53
C GLY A 4 -8.09 -31.72 -2.51
N ARG A 5 -7.65 -31.92 -1.27
CA ARG A 5 -7.46 -30.81 -0.32
C ARG A 5 -6.34 -29.93 -0.89
N GLN A 6 -6.72 -28.79 -1.47
CA GLN A 6 -5.77 -27.73 -1.81
C GLN A 6 -5.10 -27.29 -0.50
N GLY A 7 -3.84 -27.67 -0.34
CA GLY A 7 -3.00 -27.17 0.73
C GLY A 7 -2.93 -25.65 0.60
N ILE A 8 -3.45 -24.94 1.58
CA ILE A 8 -3.16 -23.54 1.82
C ILE A 8 -1.64 -23.43 1.99
N ALA A 9 -0.94 -23.08 0.92
CA ALA A 9 0.48 -22.80 0.97
C ALA A 9 0.68 -21.72 2.04
N THR A 10 1.36 -22.09 3.12
CA THR A 10 1.74 -21.12 4.14
C THR A 10 2.74 -20.19 3.47
N VAL A 11 2.29 -18.96 3.23
CA VAL A 11 3.10 -17.92 2.62
C VAL A 11 4.20 -17.55 3.64
N VAL A 12 5.42 -18.03 3.40
CA VAL A 12 6.59 -17.67 4.22
C VAL A 12 7.02 -16.27 3.81
N VAL A 13 6.77 -15.30 4.68
CA VAL A 13 7.21 -13.92 4.48
C VAL A 13 8.65 -13.80 4.99
N ASP A 14 9.54 -13.33 4.12
CA ASP A 14 10.90 -12.95 4.49
C ASP A 14 10.87 -11.95 5.67
N ALA A 15 11.59 -12.26 6.75
CA ALA A 15 11.66 -11.42 7.94
C ALA A 15 12.22 -10.02 7.62
N ARG A 16 13.19 -9.92 6.70
CA ARG A 16 13.75 -8.63 6.28
C ARG A 16 12.74 -7.81 5.50
N LEU A 17 11.96 -8.44 4.62
CA LEU A 17 10.88 -7.76 3.89
C LEU A 17 9.82 -7.21 4.85
N ARG A 18 9.43 -8.01 5.85
CA ARG A 18 8.48 -7.58 6.89
C ARG A 18 9.02 -6.41 7.69
N ASP A 19 10.28 -6.46 8.14
CA ASP A 19 10.93 -5.38 8.87
C ASP A 19 10.97 -4.09 8.05
N LEU A 20 11.44 -4.18 6.79
CA LEU A 20 11.53 -3.02 5.90
C LEU A 20 10.17 -2.39 5.63
N THR A 21 9.13 -3.20 5.42
CA THR A 21 7.75 -2.72 5.27
C THR A 21 7.26 -2.00 6.54
N GLY A 22 7.58 -2.54 7.72
CA GLY A 22 7.28 -1.91 9.01
C GLY A 22 7.99 -0.57 9.20
N ARG A 23 9.29 -0.50 8.88
CA ARG A 23 10.07 0.74 8.94
C ARG A 23 9.53 1.82 8.00
N VAL A 24 9.09 1.44 6.80
CA VAL A 24 8.43 2.38 5.88
C VAL A 24 7.17 2.97 6.51
N ARG A 25 6.34 2.15 7.16
CA ARG A 25 5.17 2.68 7.88
C ARG A 25 5.56 3.67 8.98
N GLN A 26 6.53 3.30 9.81
CA GLN A 26 7.01 4.16 10.90
C GLN A 26 7.58 5.50 10.39
N PHE A 27 8.24 5.48 9.24
CA PHE A 27 8.78 6.68 8.58
C PHE A 27 7.69 7.61 8.03
N LEU A 28 6.64 7.03 7.44
CA LEU A 28 5.58 7.77 6.76
C LEU A 28 4.56 8.38 7.72
N GLU A 29 4.17 7.66 8.78
CA GLU A 29 3.09 8.08 9.68
C GLU A 29 3.23 9.49 10.28
N PRO A 30 4.38 9.90 10.85
CA PRO A 30 4.54 11.27 11.37
C PRO A 30 4.51 12.32 10.25
N ARG A 31 5.01 11.99 9.05
CA ARG A 31 5.02 12.89 7.89
C ARG A 31 3.61 13.11 7.35
N TRP A 32 2.80 12.08 7.27
CA TRP A 32 1.38 12.18 6.91
C TRP A 32 0.60 12.97 7.94
N THR A 33 0.85 12.73 9.22
CA THR A 33 0.23 13.52 10.30
C THR A 33 0.55 15.01 10.17
N ALA A 34 1.81 15.36 9.93
CA ALA A 34 2.24 16.75 9.73
C ALA A 34 1.64 17.37 8.45
N TRP A 35 1.67 16.63 7.34
CA TRP A 35 1.11 17.06 6.07
C TRP A 35 -0.40 17.32 6.18
N LEU A 36 -1.16 16.41 6.78
CA LEU A 36 -2.62 16.58 6.97
C LEU A 36 -2.97 17.79 7.82
N ARG A 37 -2.20 18.07 8.87
CA ARG A 37 -2.35 19.30 9.67
C ARG A 37 -2.13 20.55 8.82
N SER A 38 -1.10 20.55 7.96
CA SER A 38 -0.80 21.67 7.06
C SER A 38 -1.91 21.94 6.04
N GLN A 39 -2.67 20.91 5.66
CA GLN A 39 -3.80 21.02 4.73
C GLN A 39 -5.09 21.53 5.38
N GLY A 40 -5.10 21.78 6.71
CA GLY A 40 -6.31 22.21 7.40
C GLY A 40 -7.40 21.13 7.45
N CYS A 41 -7.02 19.84 7.41
CA CYS A 41 -7.93 18.70 7.50
C CYS A 41 -7.91 18.10 8.92
N PRO A 42 -8.68 18.63 9.90
CA PRO A 42 -8.63 18.17 11.30
C PRO A 42 -9.40 16.87 11.58
N LYS A 43 -10.22 16.37 10.64
CA LYS A 43 -11.15 15.23 10.85
C LYS A 43 -10.81 14.01 10.01
N MET A 44 -9.60 13.48 10.15
CA MET A 44 -9.24 12.21 9.51
C MET A 44 -9.28 11.10 10.55
N VAL A 45 -9.92 9.97 10.20
CA VAL A 45 -10.05 8.81 11.10
C VAL A 45 -8.69 8.16 11.35
N THR A 46 -7.81 8.14 10.35
CA THR A 46 -6.44 7.60 10.44
C THR A 46 -5.41 8.51 9.74
N PRO A 47 -4.13 8.48 10.13
CA PRO A 47 -3.05 9.21 9.45
C PRO A 47 -2.83 8.80 7.97
N SER A 48 -3.29 7.62 7.57
CA SER A 48 -3.12 7.07 6.20
C SER A 48 -4.19 7.50 5.21
N GLN A 49 -5.25 8.16 5.68
CA GLN A 49 -6.40 8.45 4.85
C GLN A 49 -5.97 9.30 3.62
N GLY A 50 -6.26 8.81 2.41
CA GLY A 50 -5.91 9.50 1.16
C GLY A 50 -4.41 9.52 0.82
N THR A 51 -3.57 8.76 1.52
CA THR A 51 -2.12 8.69 1.26
C THR A 51 -1.68 7.37 0.60
N CYS A 52 -2.60 6.44 0.33
CA CYS A 52 -2.30 5.10 -0.20
C CYS A 52 -1.42 5.13 -1.47
N GLY A 53 -1.76 5.97 -2.46
CA GLY A 53 -0.95 6.07 -3.69
C GLY A 53 0.49 6.50 -3.42
N ARG A 54 0.71 7.48 -2.54
CA ARG A 54 2.06 7.99 -2.19
C ARG A 54 2.84 6.97 -1.37
N SER A 55 2.19 6.39 -0.37
CA SER A 55 2.78 5.40 0.52
C SER A 55 3.19 4.15 -0.23
N SER A 56 2.36 3.66 -1.14
CA SER A 56 2.63 2.47 -1.94
C SER A 56 3.71 2.72 -3.00
N LEU A 57 3.72 3.89 -3.63
CA LEU A 57 4.82 4.24 -4.55
C LEU A 57 6.15 4.34 -3.79
N PHE A 58 6.18 5.04 -2.65
CA PHE A 58 7.36 5.12 -1.79
C PHE A 58 7.85 3.74 -1.33
N LEU A 59 6.94 2.89 -0.82
CA LEU A 59 7.27 1.52 -0.42
C LEU A 59 7.87 0.72 -1.57
N SER A 60 7.27 0.77 -2.76
CA SER A 60 7.78 0.04 -3.92
C SER A 60 9.22 0.45 -4.23
N ARG A 61 9.56 1.74 -4.11
CA ARG A 61 10.90 2.23 -4.41
C ARG A 61 11.92 1.82 -3.34
N VAL A 62 11.59 1.96 -2.06
CA VAL A 62 12.45 1.48 -0.96
C VAL A 62 12.72 -0.02 -1.07
N LEU A 63 11.72 -0.82 -1.45
CA LEU A 63 11.88 -2.26 -1.65
C LEU A 63 12.78 -2.58 -2.86
N GLN A 64 12.59 -1.88 -3.99
CA GLN A 64 13.45 -2.01 -5.17
C GLN A 64 14.91 -1.68 -4.85
N ASP A 65 15.17 -0.59 -4.12
CA ASP A 65 16.52 -0.18 -3.70
C ASP A 65 17.17 -1.21 -2.74
N ASN A 66 16.36 -2.08 -2.13
CA ASN A 66 16.81 -3.19 -1.27
C ASN A 66 16.83 -4.56 -1.99
N GLY A 67 16.66 -4.58 -3.32
CA GLY A 67 16.77 -5.79 -4.14
C GLY A 67 15.51 -6.64 -4.23
N TYR A 68 14.36 -6.14 -3.76
CA TYR A 68 13.09 -6.85 -3.89
C TYR A 68 12.37 -6.47 -5.19
N PRO A 69 11.81 -7.45 -5.93
CA PRO A 69 10.98 -7.17 -7.10
C PRO A 69 9.62 -6.66 -6.62
N ALA A 70 9.49 -5.34 -6.46
CA ALA A 70 8.30 -4.69 -5.92
C ALA A 70 7.62 -3.80 -6.96
N GLU A 71 6.32 -4.00 -7.17
CA GLU A 71 5.53 -3.25 -8.12
C GLU A 71 4.45 -2.44 -7.41
N PHE A 72 4.27 -1.19 -7.84
CA PHE A 72 3.09 -0.42 -7.48
C PHE A 72 1.84 -1.05 -8.13
N ALA A 73 0.83 -1.33 -7.31
CA ALA A 73 -0.47 -1.82 -7.75
C ALA A 73 -1.57 -0.88 -7.25
N ALA A 74 -2.62 -0.74 -8.05
CA ALA A 74 -3.80 0.03 -7.71
C ALA A 74 -5.05 -0.61 -8.31
N GLY A 75 -6.22 -0.16 -7.87
CA GLY A 75 -7.47 -0.48 -8.53
C GLY A 75 -8.58 0.47 -8.12
N HIS A 76 -9.61 0.56 -8.96
CA HIS A 76 -10.73 1.46 -8.75
C HIS A 76 -12.08 0.77 -9.03
N PRO A 77 -13.12 0.96 -8.20
CA PRO A 77 -14.41 0.26 -8.35
C PRO A 77 -15.15 0.56 -9.66
N ALA A 78 -14.77 1.61 -10.39
CA ALA A 78 -15.29 1.87 -11.73
C ALA A 78 -14.98 0.72 -12.72
N GLU A 79 -13.97 -0.10 -12.44
CA GLU A 79 -13.62 -1.31 -13.20
C GLU A 79 -14.23 -2.60 -12.61
N GLY A 80 -15.22 -2.46 -11.71
CA GLY A 80 -15.87 -3.57 -11.03
C GLY A 80 -15.18 -3.95 -9.72
N ARG A 81 -14.80 -5.23 -9.57
CA ARG A 81 -14.22 -5.79 -8.33
C ARG A 81 -12.73 -5.44 -8.20
N LYS A 82 -12.41 -4.14 -8.19
CA LYS A 82 -11.05 -3.58 -8.22
C LYS A 82 -10.86 -2.55 -7.11
N GLY A 83 -9.62 -2.44 -6.62
CA GLY A 83 -9.26 -1.65 -5.43
C GLY A 83 -9.25 -2.52 -4.18
N PHE A 84 -9.83 -2.02 -3.09
CA PHE A 84 -9.94 -2.72 -1.81
C PHE A 84 -11.41 -2.99 -1.42
N LEU A 85 -11.73 -4.21 -1.02
CA LEU A 85 -13.06 -4.61 -0.58
C LEU A 85 -13.25 -4.30 0.91
N THR A 86 -14.18 -3.40 1.20
CA THR A 86 -14.65 -3.08 2.56
C THR A 86 -16.04 -3.67 2.82
N SER A 87 -16.55 -3.55 4.04
CA SER A 87 -17.96 -3.87 4.36
C SER A 87 -18.97 -3.04 3.56
N GLU A 88 -18.58 -1.84 3.10
CA GLU A 88 -19.38 -0.96 2.26
C GLU A 88 -19.19 -1.21 0.76
N GLY A 89 -18.42 -2.23 0.39
CA GLY A 89 -18.08 -2.56 -1.00
C GLY A 89 -16.68 -2.11 -1.42
N TRP A 90 -16.45 -2.08 -2.74
CA TRP A 90 -15.15 -1.79 -3.33
C TRP A 90 -14.82 -0.30 -3.27
N LYS A 91 -13.60 0.03 -2.84
CA LYS A 91 -13.06 1.40 -2.75
C LYS A 91 -11.76 1.49 -3.55
N GLY A 92 -11.49 2.65 -4.14
CA GLY A 92 -10.22 2.89 -4.83
C GLY A 92 -9.05 2.78 -3.84
N HIS A 93 -8.00 2.04 -4.22
CA HIS A 93 -6.87 1.80 -3.32
C HIS A 93 -5.59 1.45 -4.06
N ALA A 94 -4.44 1.64 -3.40
CA ALA A 94 -3.11 1.31 -3.92
C ALA A 94 -2.27 0.57 -2.87
N TRP A 95 -1.51 -0.42 -3.31
CA TRP A 95 -0.63 -1.29 -2.50
C TRP A 95 0.64 -1.64 -3.30
N VAL A 96 1.48 -2.52 -2.76
CA VAL A 96 2.65 -3.07 -3.45
C VAL A 96 2.52 -4.57 -3.61
N GLU A 97 2.87 -5.09 -4.77
CA GLU A 97 2.99 -6.53 -5.03
C GLU A 97 4.47 -6.91 -5.13
N SER A 98 4.90 -7.95 -4.39
CA SER A 98 6.29 -8.41 -4.44
C SER A 98 6.39 -9.90 -4.12
N GLY A 99 6.99 -10.69 -5.01
CA GLY A 99 7.27 -12.11 -4.76
C GLY A 99 6.04 -12.96 -4.41
N GLY A 100 4.87 -12.65 -4.98
CA GLY A 100 3.60 -13.33 -4.66
C GLY A 100 2.92 -12.83 -3.38
N LEU A 101 3.40 -11.72 -2.81
CA LEU A 101 2.83 -11.03 -1.65
C LEU A 101 2.14 -9.74 -2.07
N ILE A 102 1.16 -9.34 -1.26
CA ILE A 102 0.62 -7.99 -1.18
C ILE A 102 1.14 -7.35 0.10
N LEU A 103 1.69 -6.14 -0.04
CA LEU A 103 2.22 -5.31 1.05
C LEU A 103 1.44 -3.99 1.05
N ASP A 104 0.75 -3.70 2.15
CA ASP A 104 -0.06 -2.49 2.30
C ASP A 104 0.22 -1.82 3.64
N VAL A 105 0.77 -0.61 3.59
CA VAL A 105 1.11 0.22 4.76
C VAL A 105 0.05 1.27 5.08
N THR A 106 -1.12 1.17 4.46
CA THR A 106 -2.24 2.12 4.56
C THR A 106 -3.60 1.43 4.73
N ALA A 107 -3.61 0.11 4.97
CA ALA A 107 -4.83 -0.67 5.14
C ALA A 107 -5.67 -0.23 6.35
N ASP A 108 -5.06 0.49 7.30
CA ASP A 108 -5.74 1.10 8.45
C ASP A 108 -6.82 2.11 8.06
N GLN A 109 -6.77 2.70 6.85
CA GLN A 109 -7.87 3.52 6.33
C GLN A 109 -9.19 2.74 6.15
N PHE A 110 -9.12 1.40 6.16
CA PHE A 110 -10.27 0.50 6.07
C PHE A 110 -10.49 -0.32 7.36
N GLY A 111 -9.85 0.06 8.47
CA GLY A 111 -9.98 -0.63 9.76
C GLY A 111 -9.13 -1.90 9.91
N LEU A 112 -8.17 -2.13 9.01
CA LEU A 112 -7.16 -3.19 9.17
C LEU A 112 -5.95 -2.72 9.99
N PRO A 113 -5.01 -3.61 10.35
CA PRO A 113 -3.74 -3.19 10.94
C PRO A 113 -2.98 -2.21 10.03
N PRO A 114 -2.14 -1.31 10.59
CA PRO A 114 -1.34 -0.33 9.84
C PRO A 114 -0.41 -0.91 8.78
N VAL A 115 -0.01 -2.18 8.95
CA VAL A 115 0.77 -2.95 7.98
C VAL A 115 0.07 -4.27 7.76
N VAL A 116 -0.27 -4.55 6.51
CA VAL A 116 -0.82 -5.83 6.06
C VAL A 116 0.17 -6.45 5.07
N ILE A 117 0.54 -7.69 5.36
CA ILE A 117 1.30 -8.55 4.45
C ILE A 117 0.50 -9.84 4.27
N THR A 118 0.09 -10.10 3.04
CA THR A 118 -0.77 -11.24 2.71
C THR A 118 -0.35 -11.84 1.37
N GLY A 119 -0.92 -12.99 0.99
CA GLY A 119 -0.66 -13.60 -0.32
C GLY A 119 -1.38 -12.85 -1.45
N ALA A 120 -0.84 -12.90 -2.67
CA ALA A 120 -1.41 -12.24 -3.84
C ALA A 120 -2.86 -12.67 -4.20
N GLY A 121 -3.33 -13.80 -3.65
CA GLY A 121 -4.70 -14.28 -3.82
C GLY A 121 -5.70 -13.72 -2.81
N ASP A 122 -5.34 -12.75 -1.98
CA ASP A 122 -6.24 -12.17 -0.99
C ASP A 122 -7.44 -11.50 -1.68
N PRO A 123 -8.68 -12.01 -1.47
CA PRO A 123 -9.86 -11.56 -2.23
C PRO A 123 -10.28 -10.14 -1.88
N ARG A 124 -9.67 -9.52 -0.86
CA ARG A 124 -9.91 -8.12 -0.51
C ARG A 124 -9.23 -7.16 -1.48
N PHE A 125 -8.22 -7.60 -2.23
CA PHE A 125 -7.47 -6.78 -3.16
C PHE A 125 -7.82 -7.15 -4.60
N GLY A 126 -8.02 -6.14 -5.44
CA GLY A 126 -8.32 -6.33 -6.86
C GLY A 126 -7.50 -5.39 -7.73
N ARG A 127 -6.38 -5.86 -8.30
CA ARG A 127 -5.52 -5.06 -9.20
C ARG A 127 -6.27 -4.66 -10.46
N GLY A 128 -6.28 -3.37 -10.75
CA GLY A 128 -6.87 -2.74 -11.93
C GLY A 128 -5.99 -1.57 -12.40
N THR A 129 -6.62 -0.55 -12.95
CA THR A 129 -5.93 0.64 -13.43
C THR A 129 -5.78 1.68 -12.30
N ASP A 130 -4.69 2.45 -12.32
CA ASP A 130 -4.59 3.66 -11.51
C ASP A 130 -5.41 4.79 -12.17
N TRP A 131 -6.61 5.06 -11.65
CA TRP A 131 -7.52 6.11 -12.14
C TRP A 131 -7.12 7.52 -11.68
N THR A 132 -5.97 7.69 -11.04
CA THR A 132 -5.49 9.00 -10.59
C THR A 132 -5.22 9.90 -11.80
N ALA A 133 -5.75 11.12 -11.81
CA ALA A 133 -5.51 12.06 -12.89
C ALA A 133 -4.00 12.43 -13.01
N PRO A 134 -3.47 12.70 -14.22
CA PRO A 134 -2.03 12.88 -14.45
C PRO A 134 -1.35 13.93 -13.57
N GLU A 135 -2.04 15.02 -13.24
CA GLU A 135 -1.54 16.06 -12.36
C GLU A 135 -1.33 15.57 -10.92
N PHE A 136 -2.19 14.66 -10.44
CA PHE A 136 -2.04 14.03 -9.14
C PHE A 136 -0.99 12.93 -9.14
N ILE A 137 -0.80 12.22 -10.26
CA ILE A 137 0.34 11.31 -10.46
C ILE A 137 1.65 12.09 -10.35
N SER A 138 1.75 13.23 -11.03
CA SER A 138 2.95 14.08 -11.00
C SER A 138 3.23 14.63 -9.59
N ARG A 139 2.18 15.05 -8.87
CA ARG A 139 2.31 15.49 -7.46
C ARG A 139 2.72 14.35 -6.54
N ARG A 140 2.20 13.14 -6.76
CA ARG A 140 2.59 11.92 -6.02
C ARG A 140 4.07 11.62 -6.24
N GLN A 141 4.55 11.65 -7.48
CA GLN A 141 5.95 11.38 -7.82
C GLN A 141 6.91 12.36 -7.12
N ARG A 142 6.67 13.68 -7.23
CA ARG A 142 7.52 14.69 -6.56
C ARG A 142 7.59 14.50 -5.05
N MET A 143 6.44 14.25 -4.41
CA MET A 143 6.42 14.01 -2.98
C MET A 143 7.18 12.74 -2.59
N VAL A 144 7.11 11.68 -3.42
CA VAL A 144 7.89 10.46 -3.17
C VAL A 144 9.38 10.70 -3.33
N GLU A 145 9.81 11.53 -4.28
CA GLU A 145 11.22 11.92 -4.43
C GLU A 145 11.74 12.65 -3.19
N GLU A 146 10.96 13.60 -2.65
CA GLU A 146 11.28 14.30 -1.39
C GLU A 146 11.40 13.30 -0.22
N LEU A 147 10.45 12.36 -0.11
CA LEU A 147 10.48 11.32 0.93
C LEU A 147 11.68 10.37 0.79
N LEU A 148 12.09 10.05 -0.43
CA LEU A 148 13.27 9.19 -0.66
C LEU A 148 14.56 9.91 -0.28
N ALA A 149 14.65 11.22 -0.55
CA ALA A 149 15.79 12.03 -0.10
C ALA A 149 15.89 12.08 1.42
N ASP A 150 14.76 12.24 2.13
CA ASP A 150 14.68 12.14 3.58
C ASP A 150 15.06 10.74 4.08
N TRP A 151 14.57 9.69 3.41
CA TRP A 151 14.78 8.31 3.80
C TRP A 151 16.27 7.93 3.74
N ALA A 152 17.01 8.45 2.78
CA ALA A 152 18.44 8.19 2.61
C ALA A 152 19.32 8.83 3.69
N GLN A 153 18.79 9.77 4.49
CA GLN A 153 19.52 10.49 5.54
C GLN A 153 19.36 9.88 6.93
N GLN A 154 18.67 8.74 7.05
CA GLN A 154 18.37 8.07 8.31
C GLN A 154 19.49 7.17 8.81
#